data_AF-A0A532CY75-F1
#
_entry.id   AF-A0A532CY75-F1
#
_cell.length_a   1.000
_cell.length_b   1.000
_cell.length_c   1.000
_cell.angle_alpha   90.00
_cell.angle_beta   90.00
_cell.angle_gamma   90.00
#
_symmetry.space_group_name_H-M   'P 1'
#
loop_
_entity.id
_entity.type
_entity.pdbx_description
1 polymer ?
#
loop_
_entity_poly.entity_id
_entity_poly.type
_entity_poly.pdbx_seq_one_letter_code
_entity_poly.pdbx_strand_id
1 'polypeptide(L)'
;MSTELTILDELQDGDRRSVGRSNQVVETIRRQPVLFPALIDGMHHDDEVVRMRAADALEKLIVTNPEWLQPFKVQLIKHVSTLRTR
;
A
#
# COMPACT_ATOMS: atom_id res chain seq x y z
N MET A 1 -18.39 -2.93 -4.69
CA MET A 1 -17.01 -3.11 -5.18
C MET A 1 -16.43 -1.76 -5.60
N SER A 2 -16.36 -0.79 -4.68
CA SER A 2 -16.05 0.61 -5.05
C SER A 2 -15.13 1.34 -4.07
N THR A 3 -14.75 0.71 -2.95
CA THR A 3 -13.97 1.34 -1.87
C THR A 3 -12.45 1.10 -1.97
N GLU A 4 -12.02 0.07 -2.71
CA GLU A 4 -10.60 -0.24 -2.89
C GLU A 4 -9.93 0.68 -3.93
N LEU A 5 -10.65 1.06 -4.99
CA LEU A 5 -10.15 2.05 -5.97
C LEU A 5 -9.99 3.43 -5.33
N THR A 6 -10.90 3.81 -4.43
CA THR A 6 -10.89 5.12 -3.80
C THR A 6 -9.69 5.37 -2.88
N ILE A 7 -9.13 4.33 -2.25
CA ILE A 7 -7.99 4.53 -1.33
C ILE A 7 -6.67 4.72 -2.09
N LEU A 8 -6.52 4.13 -3.28
CA LEU A 8 -5.35 4.34 -4.13
C LEU A 8 -5.37 5.72 -4.81
N ASP A 9 -6.54 6.21 -5.17
CA ASP A 9 -6.71 7.57 -5.69
C ASP A 9 -6.23 8.63 -4.67
N GLU A 10 -6.49 8.42 -3.37
CA GLU A 10 -5.96 9.29 -2.32
C GLU A 10 -4.43 9.33 -2.27
N LEU A 11 -3.76 8.24 -2.63
CA LEU A 11 -2.30 8.16 -2.67
C LEU A 11 -1.70 8.92 -3.86
N GLN A 12 -2.46 9.17 -4.93
CA GLN A 12 -1.99 9.95 -6.08
C GLN A 12 -1.86 11.45 -5.73
N ASP A 13 -2.68 11.92 -4.80
CA ASP A 13 -2.87 13.33 -4.52
C ASP A 13 -1.75 13.95 -3.64
N GLY A 14 -1.52 15.26 -3.78
CA GLY A 14 -0.52 16.01 -2.98
C GLY A 14 0.89 16.11 -3.58
N ASP A 15 1.76 16.90 -2.95
CA ASP A 15 3.10 17.23 -3.47
C ASP A 15 3.98 15.98 -3.62
N ARG A 16 4.50 15.74 -4.83
CA ARG A 16 5.42 14.63 -5.16
C ARG A 16 6.73 14.67 -4.35
N ARG A 17 7.09 15.81 -3.76
CA ARG A 17 8.25 15.96 -2.86
C ARG A 17 7.93 15.58 -1.40
N SER A 18 6.74 15.07 -1.14
CA SER A 18 6.28 14.63 0.19
C SER A 18 5.68 13.23 0.14
N VAL A 19 5.41 12.65 1.31
CA VAL A 19 4.64 11.40 1.46
C VAL A 19 3.16 11.54 1.05
N GLY A 20 2.74 12.73 0.58
CA GLY A 20 1.37 13.00 0.14
C GLY A 20 0.36 12.74 1.24
N ARG A 21 -0.74 12.10 0.88
CA ARG A 21 -1.80 11.70 1.83
C ARG A 21 -1.58 10.31 2.47
N SER A 22 -0.36 9.76 2.43
CA SER A 22 -0.07 8.43 2.99
C SER A 22 -0.50 8.29 4.47
N ASN A 23 -0.26 9.31 5.30
CA ASN A 23 -0.67 9.29 6.71
C ASN A 23 -2.20 9.26 6.88
N GLN A 24 -2.95 9.95 6.02
CA GLN A 24 -4.41 9.91 6.04
C GLN A 24 -4.93 8.52 5.64
N VAL A 25 -4.31 7.90 4.62
CA VAL A 25 -4.64 6.53 4.20
C VAL A 25 -4.37 5.53 5.33
N VAL A 26 -3.24 5.64 6.04
CA VAL A 26 -2.94 4.82 7.23
C VAL A 26 -4.05 4.94 8.27
N GLU A 27 -4.48 6.15 8.59
CA GLU A 27 -5.55 6.38 9.57
C GLU A 27 -6.91 5.87 9.09
N THR A 28 -7.20 5.95 7.79
CA THR A 28 -8.41 5.38 7.19
C THR A 28 -8.41 3.85 7.28
N ILE A 29 -7.30 3.19 6.96
CA ILE A 29 -7.18 1.73 7.04
C ILE A 29 -7.20 1.25 8.50
N ARG A 30 -6.63 2.00 9.45
CA ARG A 30 -6.79 1.71 10.89
C ARG A 30 -8.25 1.67 11.32
N ARG A 31 -9.08 2.57 10.77
CA ARG A 31 -10.54 2.57 11.01
C ARG A 31 -11.27 1.50 10.20
N GLN A 32 -10.73 1.09 9.06
CA GLN A 32 -11.34 0.13 8.13
C GLN A 32 -10.29 -0.88 7.62
N PRO A 33 -9.88 -1.87 8.44
CA PRO A 33 -8.79 -2.80 8.09
C PRO A 33 -9.06 -3.62 6.83
N VAL A 34 -10.32 -3.75 6.42
CA VAL A 34 -10.73 -4.41 5.16
C VAL A 34 -10.11 -3.76 3.91
N LEU A 35 -9.64 -2.50 4.01
CA LEU A 35 -8.98 -1.78 2.91
C LEU A 35 -7.48 -2.09 2.80
N PHE A 36 -6.87 -2.76 3.78
CA PHE A 36 -5.46 -3.11 3.76
C PHE A 36 -4.99 -3.85 2.49
N PRO A 37 -5.75 -4.82 1.90
CA PRO A 37 -5.33 -5.50 0.68
C PRO A 37 -5.08 -4.54 -0.50
N ALA A 38 -5.79 -3.41 -0.56
CA ALA A 38 -5.58 -2.42 -1.61
C ALA A 38 -4.16 -1.84 -1.60
N LEU A 39 -3.49 -1.74 -0.44
CA LEU A 39 -2.09 -1.31 -0.38
C LEU A 39 -1.14 -2.36 -0.98
N ILE A 40 -1.48 -3.64 -0.86
CA ILE A 40 -0.70 -4.72 -1.49
C ILE A 40 -0.75 -4.58 -3.02
N ASP A 41 -1.93 -4.31 -3.56
CA ASP A 41 -2.11 -4.06 -5.00
C ASP A 41 -1.45 -2.74 -5.41
N GLY A 42 -1.54 -1.71 -4.57
CA GLY A 42 -0.93 -0.38 -4.78
C GLY A 42 0.58 -0.43 -4.98
N MET A 43 1.30 -1.37 -4.36
CA MET A 43 2.74 -1.57 -4.58
C MET A 43 3.10 -1.97 -6.03
N HIS A 44 2.10 -2.42 -6.82
CA HIS A 44 2.25 -2.79 -8.22
C HIS A 44 1.56 -1.84 -9.19
N HIS A 45 1.04 -0.71 -8.70
CA HIS A 45 0.34 0.28 -9.52
C HIS A 45 1.25 0.85 -10.63
N ASP A 46 0.69 1.27 -11.77
CA ASP A 46 1.50 1.80 -12.89
C ASP A 46 2.13 3.17 -12.58
N ASP A 47 1.43 4.01 -11.82
CA ASP A 47 1.93 5.29 -11.31
C ASP A 47 2.96 5.07 -10.20
N GLU A 48 4.19 5.57 -10.41
CA GLU A 48 5.29 5.46 -9.46
C GLU A 48 5.02 6.12 -8.10
N VAL A 49 4.25 7.21 -8.11
CA VAL A 49 3.91 7.95 -6.88
C VAL A 49 3.01 7.08 -6.00
N VAL A 50 2.01 6.43 -6.63
CA VAL A 50 1.10 5.51 -5.93
C VAL A 50 1.88 4.31 -5.39
N ARG A 51 2.79 3.70 -6.17
CA ARG A 51 3.61 2.57 -5.70
C ARG A 51 4.40 2.91 -4.44
N MET A 52 5.16 4.00 -4.49
CA MET A 52 6.03 4.39 -3.37
C MET A 52 5.21 4.71 -2.12
N ARG A 53 4.08 5.42 -2.28
CA ARG A 53 3.22 5.80 -1.15
C ARG A 53 2.41 4.64 -0.59
N ALA A 54 2.01 3.68 -1.42
CA ALA A 54 1.39 2.45 -0.98
C ALA A 54 2.34 1.63 -0.10
N ALA A 55 3.61 1.50 -0.52
CA ALA A 55 4.65 0.84 0.27
C ALA A 55 4.92 1.56 1.60
N ASP A 56 5.00 2.89 1.60
CA ASP A 56 5.17 3.71 2.82
C ASP A 56 3.97 3.60 3.79
N ALA A 57 2.74 3.63 3.28
CA ALA A 57 1.54 3.41 4.09
C ALA A 57 1.49 1.99 4.67
N LEU A 58 1.85 0.99 3.86
CA LEU A 58 1.95 -0.41 4.28
C LEU A 58 2.95 -0.56 5.42
N GLU A 59 4.17 -0.03 5.26
CA GLU A 59 5.24 -0.05 6.27
C GLU A 59 4.75 0.51 7.61
N LYS A 60 4.09 1.68 7.60
CA LYS A 60 3.57 2.32 8.81
C LYS A 60 2.52 1.48 9.54
N LEU A 61 1.68 0.76 8.82
CA LEU A 61 0.66 -0.13 9.41
C LEU A 61 1.30 -1.37 10.02
N ILE A 62 2.22 -2.01 9.31
CA ILE A 62 2.80 -3.30 9.73
C ILE A 62 3.83 -3.17 10.84
N VAL A 63 4.39 -1.97 11.07
CA VAL A 63 5.27 -1.70 12.23
C VAL A 63 4.57 -2.00 13.55
N THR A 64 3.26 -1.71 13.66
CA THR A 64 2.46 -2.02 14.86
C THR A 64 1.58 -3.26 14.72
N ASN A 65 1.35 -3.72 13.49
CA ASN A 65 0.45 -4.84 13.17
C ASN A 65 1.07 -5.83 12.17
N PRO A 66 2.20 -6.48 12.52
CA PRO A 66 2.90 -7.39 11.60
C PRO A 66 2.05 -8.58 11.17
N GLU A 67 1.07 -8.99 11.97
CA GLU A 67 0.15 -10.08 11.67
C GLU A 67 -0.74 -9.83 10.45
N TRP A 68 -0.93 -8.57 10.06
CA TRP A 68 -1.72 -8.20 8.88
C TRP A 68 -1.07 -8.66 7.56
N LEU A 69 0.23 -8.93 7.56
CA LEU A 69 0.94 -9.47 6.39
C LEU A 69 0.80 -10.99 6.23
N GLN A 70 0.37 -11.71 7.26
CA GLN A 70 0.33 -13.18 7.23
C GLN A 70 -0.48 -13.73 6.04
N PRO A 71 -1.68 -13.19 5.72
CA PRO A 71 -2.46 -13.67 4.56
C PRO A 71 -1.76 -13.44 3.21
N PHE A 72 -0.87 -12.44 3.12
CA PHE A 72 -0.22 -12.00 1.87
C PHE A 72 1.20 -12.52 1.70
N LYS A 73 1.72 -13.28 2.67
CA LYS A 73 3.12 -13.75 2.68
C LYS A 73 3.54 -14.44 1.38
N VAL A 74 2.71 -15.35 0.87
CA VAL A 74 3.00 -16.09 -0.37
C VAL A 74 3.03 -15.15 -1.57
N GLN A 75 2.09 -14.22 -1.64
CA GLN A 75 2.02 -13.21 -2.71
C GLN A 75 3.27 -12.32 -2.71
N LEU A 76 3.68 -11.81 -1.54
CA LEU A 76 4.86 -10.96 -1.38
C LEU A 76 6.17 -11.68 -1.78
N ILE A 77 6.35 -12.93 -1.33
CA ILE A 77 7.52 -13.73 -1.70
C ILE A 77 7.55 -13.97 -3.22
N LYS A 78 6.40 -14.31 -3.81
CA LYS A 78 6.29 -14.52 -5.25
C LYS A 78 6.70 -13.26 -6.01
N HIS A 79 6.24 -12.08 -5.58
CA HIS A 79 6.58 -10.82 -6.21
C HIS A 79 8.07 -10.55 -6.26
N VAL A 80 8.76 -10.65 -5.12
CA VAL A 80 10.21 -10.44 -5.08
C VAL A 80 10.97 -11.51 -5.87
N SER A 81 10.49 -12.76 -5.87
CA SER A 81 11.13 -13.85 -6.62
C SER A 81 11.13 -13.68 -8.14
N THR A 82 10.22 -12.85 -8.67
CA THR A 82 10.14 -12.56 -10.13
C THR A 82 11.02 -11.39 -10.56
N LEU A 83 11.64 -10.67 -9.63
CA LEU A 83 12.55 -9.59 -9.95
C LEU A 83 13.80 -10.14 -10.63
N ARG A 84 13.98 -9.77 -11.90
CA ARG A 84 15.23 -10.03 -12.62
C ARG A 84 16.23 -8.94 -12.24
N THR A 85 17.10 -9.23 -11.27
CA THR A 85 18.25 -8.37 -10.99
C THR A 85 19.16 -8.37 -12.22
N ARG A 86 19.48 -7.17 -12.71
CA ARG A 86 20.43 -6.96 -13.81
C ARG A 86 21.87 -7.12 -13.33
#